data_AF-A0A227J863-F1
#
_entry.id   AF-A0A227J863-F1
#
_cell.length_a   1.000
_cell.length_b   1.000
_cell.length_c   1.000
_cell.angle_alpha   90.00
_cell.angle_beta   90.00
_cell.angle_gamma   90.00
#
_symmetry.space_group_name_H-M   'P 1'
#
loop_
_entity.id
_entity.type
_entity.pdbx_description
1 polymer ?
#
loop_
_entity_poly.entity_id
_entity_poly.type
_entity_poly.pdbx_seq_one_letter_code
_entity_poly.pdbx_strand_id
1 'polypeptide(L)'
;YISPGSFIPVAERAGLIEHLGRVVMRDVFNTVKRWKQQGILPGRVAINLSPEQFGNPQLIDFMEKLLRTTELDPSCITFELTESAVMSDSEHTLQMLNAIKKLGFALSIDDFGTGYSSLSYLAR
;
A
#
# COMPACT_ATOMS: atom_id res chain seq x y z
N TYR A 1 -22.99 10.73 1.93
CA TYR A 1 -22.03 9.72 1.46
C TYR A 1 -21.77 9.97 -0.03
N ILE A 2 -20.52 9.98 -0.46
CA ILE A 2 -20.11 10.09 -1.87
C ILE A 2 -19.31 8.83 -2.20
N SER A 3 -19.64 8.15 -3.29
CA SER A 3 -18.95 6.92 -3.68
C SER A 3 -17.48 7.19 -4.07
N PRO A 4 -16.51 6.37 -3.64
CA PRO A 4 -15.13 6.41 -4.13
C PRO A 4 -15.03 6.43 -5.65
N GLY A 5 -15.84 5.61 -6.33
CA GLY A 5 -15.86 5.57 -7.80
C GLY A 5 -16.24 6.90 -8.46
N SER A 6 -16.88 7.83 -7.73
CA SER A 6 -17.22 9.16 -8.24
C SER A 6 -16.12 10.19 -8.06
N PHE A 7 -15.25 10.07 -7.05
CA PHE A 7 -14.26 11.09 -6.73
C PHE A 7 -12.80 10.65 -6.93
N ILE A 8 -12.49 9.36 -6.87
CA ILE A 8 -11.11 8.85 -7.06
C ILE A 8 -10.57 9.24 -8.46
N PRO A 9 -11.31 9.03 -9.58
CA PRO A 9 -10.81 9.45 -10.89
C PRO A 9 -10.59 10.97 -11.02
N VAL A 10 -11.32 11.77 -10.25
CA VAL A 10 -11.13 13.22 -10.20
C VAL A 10 -9.89 13.56 -9.39
N ALA A 11 -9.68 12.90 -8.25
CA ALA A 11 -8.50 13.09 -7.41
C ALA A 11 -7.21 12.70 -8.13
N GLU A 12 -7.21 11.61 -8.91
CA GLU A 12 -6.08 11.20 -9.74
C GLU A 12 -5.74 12.26 -10.79
N ARG A 13 -6.72 12.68 -11.61
CA ARG A 13 -6.52 13.74 -12.62
C ARG A 13 -6.11 15.09 -12.04
N ALA A 14 -6.48 15.37 -10.79
CA ALA A 14 -6.10 16.57 -10.07
C ALA A 14 -4.77 16.44 -9.32
N GLY A 15 -4.09 15.29 -9.35
CA GLY A 15 -2.87 15.03 -8.59
C GLY A 15 -3.08 15.00 -7.07
N LEU A 16 -4.32 14.86 -6.61
CA LEU A 16 -4.70 14.86 -5.19
C LEU A 16 -4.66 13.46 -4.57
N ILE A 17 -4.55 12.40 -5.38
CA ILE A 17 -4.54 11.01 -4.91
C ILE A 17 -3.42 10.75 -3.90
N GLU A 18 -2.25 11.34 -4.13
CA GLU A 18 -1.10 11.32 -3.21
C GLU A 18 -1.44 11.89 -1.83
N HIS A 19 -2.08 13.05 -1.80
CA HIS A 19 -2.41 13.73 -0.55
C HIS A 19 -3.50 12.97 0.20
N LEU A 20 -4.54 12.54 -0.52
CA LEU A 20 -5.63 11.75 0.03
C LEU A 20 -5.11 10.45 0.64
N GLY A 21 -4.27 9.73 -0.10
CA GLY A 21 -3.66 8.48 0.34
C GLY A 21 -2.82 8.64 1.60
N ARG A 22 -2.07 9.74 1.75
CA ARG A 22 -1.32 10.02 2.99
C ARG A 22 -2.23 10.26 4.20
N VAL A 23 -3.36 10.92 4.02
CA VAL A 23 -4.35 11.12 5.09
C VAL A 23 -4.95 9.77 5.49
N VAL A 24 -5.44 9.01 4.51
CA VAL A 24 -6.03 7.68 4.74
C VAL A 24 -5.05 6.74 5.43
N MET A 25 -3.81 6.65 4.94
CA MET A 25 -2.80 5.76 5.51
C MET A 25 -2.49 6.11 6.98
N ARG A 26 -2.41 7.40 7.33
CA ARG A 26 -2.21 7.82 8.73
C ARG A 26 -3.37 7.38 9.62
N ASP A 27 -4.60 7.56 9.15
CA ASP A 27 -5.79 7.19 9.91
C ASP A 27 -5.89 5.67 10.09
N VAL A 28 -5.55 4.90 9.05
CA VAL A 28 -5.50 3.43 9.13
C VAL A 28 -4.44 2.98 10.14
N PHE A 29 -3.22 3.49 10.10
CA PHE A 29 -2.16 3.08 11.03
C PHE A 29 -2.53 3.34 12.50
N ASN A 30 -3.10 4.51 12.78
CA ASN A 30 -3.57 4.86 14.13
C ASN A 30 -4.76 3.98 14.58
N THR A 31 -5.67 3.69 13.65
CA THR A 31 -6.84 2.85 13.93
C THR A 31 -6.42 1.40 14.19
N VAL A 32 -5.53 0.85 13.36
CA VAL A 32 -5.01 -0.51 13.51
C VAL A 32 -4.22 -0.66 14.81
N LYS A 33 -3.39 0.32 15.18
CA LYS A 33 -2.73 0.34 16.50
C LYS A 33 -3.75 0.19 17.63
N ARG A 34 -4.78 1.03 17.61
CA ARG A 34 -5.84 1.02 18.63
C ARG A 34 -6.57 -0.32 18.69
N TRP A 35 -6.94 -0.87 17.54
CA TRP A 35 -7.64 -2.15 17.45
C TRP A 35 -6.77 -3.33 17.91
N LYS A 36 -5.47 -3.29 17.65
CA LYS A 36 -4.51 -4.28 18.17
C LYS A 36 -4.37 -4.19 19.68
N GLN A 37 -4.25 -2.99 20.24
CA GLN A 37 -4.19 -2.77 21.69
C GLN A 37 -5.46 -3.21 22.42
N GLN A 38 -6.62 -3.09 21.76
CA GLN A 38 -7.90 -3.56 22.27
C GLN A 38 -8.13 -5.08 22.08
N GLY A 39 -7.23 -5.79 21.38
CA GLY A 39 -7.38 -7.22 21.10
C GLY A 39 -8.51 -7.56 20.10
N ILE A 40 -9.04 -6.58 19.38
CA ILE A 40 -10.19 -6.76 18.47
C ILE A 40 -9.79 -7.00 17.01
N LEU A 41 -8.51 -6.84 16.68
CA LEU A 41 -7.97 -7.15 15.35
C LEU A 41 -7.05 -8.39 15.41
N PRO A 42 -7.57 -9.60 15.18
CA PRO A 42 -6.75 -10.81 15.13
C PRO A 42 -5.82 -10.84 13.90
N GLY A 43 -6.25 -10.23 12.78
CA GLY A 43 -5.53 -10.26 11.50
C GLY A 43 -4.80 -8.97 11.16
N ARG A 44 -4.84 -8.59 9.87
CA ARG A 44 -4.21 -7.41 9.29
C ARG A 44 -5.22 -6.62 8.45
N VAL A 45 -4.94 -5.35 8.22
CA VAL A 45 -5.75 -4.47 7.37
C VAL A 45 -5.05 -4.26 6.03
N ALA A 46 -5.81 -4.41 4.96
CA ALA A 46 -5.35 -4.14 3.60
C ALA A 46 -5.53 -2.66 3.24
N ILE A 47 -4.53 -2.06 2.59
CA ILE A 47 -4.57 -0.70 2.05
C ILE A 47 -4.23 -0.77 0.57
N ASN A 48 -5.13 -0.30 -0.28
CA ASN A 48 -4.90 -0.19 -1.71
C ASN A 48 -3.93 0.98 -1.99
N LEU A 49 -2.92 0.73 -2.82
CA LEU A 49 -1.99 1.74 -3.32
C LEU A 49 -2.26 2.01 -4.80
N SER A 50 -2.43 3.28 -5.16
CA SER A 50 -2.52 3.66 -6.57
C SER A 50 -1.14 3.55 -7.26
N PRO A 51 -1.10 3.41 -8.59
CA PRO A 51 0.16 3.42 -9.35
C PRO A 51 1.01 4.66 -9.09
N GLU A 52 0.39 5.84 -8.95
CA GLU A 52 1.07 7.10 -8.67
C GLU A 52 1.76 7.08 -7.31
N GLN A 53 1.11 6.53 -6.29
CA GLN A 53 1.68 6.39 -4.94
C GLN A 53 2.84 5.42 -4.93
N PHE A 54 2.66 4.27 -5.59
CA PHE A 54 3.70 3.27 -5.69
C PHE A 54 4.91 3.75 -6.50
N GLY A 55 4.69 4.61 -7.49
CA GLY A 55 5.71 5.30 -8.27
C GLY A 55 6.47 6.41 -7.52
N ASN A 56 6.03 6.79 -6.32
CA ASN A 56 6.62 7.90 -5.57
C ASN A 56 7.69 7.40 -4.56
N PRO A 57 8.98 7.74 -4.74
CA PRO A 57 10.04 7.32 -3.83
C PRO A 57 9.84 7.78 -2.37
N GLN A 58 9.11 8.89 -2.16
CA GLN A 58 8.84 9.42 -0.81
C GLN A 58 7.85 8.55 -0.01
N LEU A 59 7.22 7.56 -0.64
CA LEU A 59 6.29 6.66 0.00
C LEU A 59 6.97 5.86 1.13
N ILE A 60 8.19 5.38 0.91
CA ILE A 60 8.94 4.60 1.89
C ILE A 60 9.27 5.42 3.13
N ASP A 61 9.82 6.63 2.94
CA ASP A 61 10.12 7.54 4.04
C ASP A 61 8.87 7.87 4.87
N PHE A 62 7.74 8.01 4.20
CA PHE A 62 6.46 8.24 4.84
C PHE A 62 5.99 7.03 5.65
N MET A 63 6.06 5.82 5.10
CA MET A 63 5.73 4.58 5.80
C MET A 63 6.63 4.35 7.02
N GLU A 64 7.93 4.57 6.88
CA GLU A 64 8.86 4.49 8.02
C GLU A 64 8.51 5.48 9.12
N LYS A 65 8.18 6.72 8.75
CA LYS A 65 7.75 7.74 9.71
C LYS A 65 6.50 7.28 10.43
N LEU A 66 5.51 6.72 9.72
CA LEU A 66 4.31 6.19 10.34
C LEU A 66 4.65 5.08 11.32
N LEU A 67 5.44 4.08 10.92
CA LEU A 67 5.89 2.99 11.81
C LEU A 67 6.58 3.52 13.07
N ARG A 68 7.49 4.50 12.94
CA ARG A 68 8.15 5.13 14.09
C ARG A 68 7.16 5.85 15.02
N THR A 69 6.20 6.59 14.45
CA THR A 69 5.23 7.35 15.25
C THR A 69 4.12 6.50 15.87
N THR A 70 3.75 5.39 15.23
CA THR A 70 2.69 4.52 15.70
C THR A 70 3.22 3.30 16.42
N GLU A 71 4.50 2.96 16.31
CA GLU A 71 5.10 1.74 16.87
C GLU A 71 4.29 0.49 16.50
N LEU A 72 3.67 0.52 15.31
CA LEU A 72 2.80 -0.54 14.84
C LEU A 72 3.69 -1.65 14.28
N ASP A 73 3.38 -2.90 14.62
CA ASP A 73 3.99 -4.04 13.92
C ASP A 73 3.60 -4.00 12.43
N PRO A 74 4.57 -3.85 11.50
CA PRO A 74 4.30 -3.76 10.07
C PRO A 74 3.48 -4.94 9.50
N SER A 75 3.57 -6.12 10.12
CA SER A 75 2.80 -7.31 9.72
C SER A 75 1.28 -7.15 9.88
N CYS A 76 0.85 -6.12 10.62
CA CYS A 76 -0.56 -5.76 10.79
C CYS A 76 -1.17 -5.04 9.58
N ILE A 77 -0.35 -4.69 8.58
CA ILE A 77 -0.79 -4.03 7.34
C ILE A 77 -0.36 -4.86 6.13
N THR A 78 -1.27 -4.99 5.17
CA THR A 78 -0.96 -5.44 3.80
C THR A 78 -1.16 -4.27 2.85
N PHE A 79 -0.21 -4.03 1.95
CA PHE A 79 -0.47 -3.15 0.82
C PHE A 79 -0.89 -3.96 -0.41
N GLU A 80 -1.96 -3.52 -1.03
CA GLU A 80 -2.52 -4.12 -2.24
C GLU A 80 -2.20 -3.26 -3.45
N LEU A 81 -1.74 -3.90 -4.51
CA LEU A 81 -1.37 -3.28 -5.78
C LEU A 81 -2.11 -4.01 -6.89
N THR A 82 -2.49 -3.33 -7.97
CA THR A 82 -2.97 -4.02 -9.17
C THR A 82 -1.79 -4.55 -9.98
N GLU A 83 -2.01 -5.57 -10.81
CA GLU A 83 -0.97 -6.05 -11.74
C GLU A 83 -0.42 -4.90 -12.61
N SER A 84 -1.30 -4.05 -13.12
CA SER A 84 -0.91 -2.91 -13.95
C SER A 84 0.04 -1.92 -13.25
N ALA A 85 -0.11 -1.73 -11.93
CA ALA A 85 0.76 -0.87 -11.13
C ALA A 85 2.19 -1.45 -10.99
N VAL A 86 2.32 -2.77 -11.07
CA VAL A 86 3.59 -3.49 -10.94
C VAL A 86 4.29 -3.64 -12.30
N MET A 87 3.57 -3.56 -13.42
CA MET A 87 4.11 -3.82 -14.75
C MET A 87 4.66 -2.58 -15.48
N SER A 88 4.57 -1.37 -14.90
CA SER A 88 4.89 -0.11 -15.60
C SER A 88 6.39 0.22 -15.71
N ASP A 89 7.22 -0.23 -14.76
CA ASP A 89 8.68 0.00 -14.75
C ASP A 89 9.37 -1.06 -13.89
N SER A 90 10.16 -1.94 -14.50
CA SER A 90 10.64 -3.15 -13.83
C SER A 90 11.68 -2.87 -12.73
N GLU A 91 12.66 -1.99 -12.95
CA GLU A 91 13.70 -1.75 -11.94
C GLU A 91 13.16 -0.95 -10.75
N HIS A 92 12.41 0.12 -11.00
CA HIS A 92 11.80 0.92 -9.93
C HIS A 92 10.81 0.10 -9.11
N THR A 93 9.97 -0.71 -9.78
CA THR A 93 9.01 -1.58 -9.11
C THR A 93 9.69 -2.57 -8.18
N LEU A 94 10.74 -3.26 -8.63
CA LEU A 94 11.46 -4.21 -7.78
C LEU A 94 12.09 -3.54 -6.57
N GLN A 95 12.66 -2.35 -6.75
CA GLN A 95 13.20 -1.57 -5.64
C GLN A 95 12.10 -1.24 -4.63
N MET A 96 10.91 -0.84 -5.09
CA MET A 96 9.81 -0.47 -4.21
C MET A 96 9.19 -1.67 -3.49
N LEU A 97 8.93 -2.78 -4.19
CA LEU A 97 8.47 -4.02 -3.57
C LEU A 97 9.45 -4.49 -2.48
N ASN A 98 10.75 -4.45 -2.77
CA ASN A 98 11.78 -4.83 -1.82
C ASN A 98 11.87 -3.86 -0.63
N ALA A 99 11.72 -2.56 -0.85
CA ALA A 99 11.70 -1.58 0.22
C ALA A 99 10.51 -1.80 1.16
N ILE A 100 9.30 -1.99 0.62
CA ILE A 100 8.10 -2.26 1.43
C ILE A 100 8.25 -3.57 2.22
N LYS A 101 8.78 -4.64 1.59
CA LYS A 101 9.07 -5.90 2.29
C LYS A 101 10.14 -5.75 3.38
N LYS A 102 11.19 -4.96 3.14
CA LYS A 102 12.25 -4.67 4.13
C LYS A 102 11.72 -3.93 5.36
N LEU A 103 10.70 -3.09 5.19
CA LEU A 103 9.99 -2.47 6.31
C LEU A 103 9.10 -3.48 7.08
N GLY A 104 8.93 -4.70 6.59
CA GLY A 104 8.17 -5.77 7.25
C GLY A 104 6.69 -5.84 6.88
N PHE A 105 6.24 -5.02 5.93
CA PHE A 105 4.85 -5.04 5.48
C PHE A 105 4.54 -6.26 4.62
N ALA A 106 3.30 -6.72 4.68
CA ALA A 106 2.80 -7.67 3.71
C ALA A 106 2.44 -6.96 2.39
N LEU A 107 2.57 -7.68 1.28
CA LEU A 107 2.18 -7.22 -0.05
C LEU A 107 1.25 -8.24 -0.69
N SER A 108 0.22 -7.76 -1.38
CA SER A 108 -0.61 -8.55 -2.29
C SER A 108 -0.78 -7.82 -3.62
N ILE A 109 -0.98 -8.61 -4.67
CA ILE A 109 -1.29 -8.12 -6.01
C ILE A 109 -2.70 -8.59 -6.34
N ASP A 110 -3.61 -7.65 -6.61
CA ASP A 110 -5.00 -7.91 -6.98
C ASP A 110 -5.12 -8.16 -8.50
N ASP A 111 -6.15 -8.91 -8.92
CA ASP A 111 -6.41 -9.36 -10.31
C ASP A 111 -5.43 -10.40 -10.90
N PHE A 112 -4.88 -11.32 -10.09
CA PHE A 112 -4.05 -12.42 -10.62
C PHE A 112 -4.89 -13.49 -11.36
N GLY A 113 -5.35 -13.19 -12.57
CA GLY A 113 -6.16 -14.07 -13.40
C GLY A 113 -5.33 -15.12 -14.15
N THR A 114 -5.25 -16.35 -13.64
CA THR A 114 -4.90 -17.65 -14.29
C THR A 114 -3.82 -17.75 -15.39
N GLY A 115 -3.06 -16.69 -15.69
CA GLY A 115 -2.04 -16.64 -16.72
C GLY A 115 -0.67 -16.94 -16.14
N TYR A 116 -0.09 -18.07 -16.54
CA TYR A 116 1.32 -18.39 -16.36
C TYR A 116 2.20 -17.25 -16.91
N SER A 117 2.67 -16.31 -16.08
CA SER A 117 3.80 -15.42 -16.44
C SER A 117 4.48 -14.62 -15.31
N SER A 118 4.11 -14.67 -14.02
CA SER A 118 4.65 -13.66 -13.07
C SER A 118 5.21 -14.19 -11.73
N LEU A 119 5.35 -15.51 -11.56
CA LEU A 119 6.03 -16.10 -10.38
C LEU A 119 7.55 -15.85 -10.39
N SER A 120 8.12 -15.67 -11.59
CA SER A 120 9.54 -15.35 -11.81
C SER A 120 9.96 -13.99 -11.24
N TYR A 121 9.01 -13.07 -11.07
CA TYR A 121 9.27 -11.69 -10.68
C TYR A 121 9.27 -11.50 -9.15
N LEU A 122 8.43 -12.26 -8.44
CA LEU A 122 8.36 -12.27 -6.98
C LEU A 122 9.39 -13.20 -6.32
N ALA A 123 10.00 -14.11 -7.09
CA ALA A 123 10.99 -15.09 -6.65
C ALA A 123 12.45 -14.62 -6.78
N ARG A 124 12.68 -13.34 -7.08
CA ARG A 124 14.00 -12.70 -7.03
C ARG A 124 14.11 -11.74 -5.85
#